data_AF-A0A2E3UXE1-F1
#
_entry.id   AF-A0A2E3UXE1-F1
#
_cell.length_a   1.000
_cell.length_b   1.000
_cell.length_c   1.000
_cell.angle_alpha   90.00
_cell.angle_beta   90.00
_cell.angle_gamma   90.00
#
_symmetry.space_group_name_H-M   'P 1'
#
loop_
_entity.id
_entity.type
_entity.pdbx_description
1 polymer ?
#
loop_
_entity_poly.entity_id
_entity_poly.type
_entity_poly.pdbx_seq_one_letter_code
_entity_poly.pdbx_strand_id
1 'polypeptide(L)'
;MTKDDATWLRICYISLAVILSYVSFQTIYTVGLQNGWLERYDEWFPLVNNISAIILGFSVTFWVSSKPSRKEYHRSAIAEVRKVKWPTIPDTKKMTLIVVVVVAIFSVILAVFDLVWTKALQSILP
;
A
#
# COMPACT_ATOMS: atom_id res chain seq x y z
N MET A 1 28.97 10.84 4.96
CA MET A 1 28.66 10.44 3.57
C MET A 1 27.18 10.73 3.30
N THR A 2 26.86 11.94 2.86
CA THR A 2 25.49 12.39 2.56
C THR A 2 25.03 11.72 1.26
N LYS A 3 24.19 10.68 1.34
CA LYS A 3 23.62 10.03 0.16
C LYS A 3 22.79 11.04 -0.64
N ASP A 4 23.12 11.17 -1.92
CA ASP A 4 22.46 12.05 -2.88
C ASP A 4 20.98 11.63 -3.08
N ASP A 5 20.08 12.60 -3.29
CA ASP A 5 18.65 12.37 -3.54
C ASP A 5 18.44 11.55 -4.81
N ALA A 6 19.37 11.67 -5.76
CA ALA A 6 19.40 10.82 -6.95
C ALA A 6 19.60 9.32 -6.62
N THR A 7 20.37 8.98 -5.58
CA THR A 7 20.60 7.59 -5.18
C THR A 7 19.33 6.97 -4.61
N TRP A 8 18.62 7.68 -3.74
CA TRP A 8 17.35 7.22 -3.16
C TRP A 8 16.28 7.06 -4.23
N LEU A 9 16.20 8.01 -5.17
CA LEU A 9 15.27 7.91 -6.30
C LEU A 9 15.53 6.67 -7.17
N ARG A 10 16.80 6.35 -7.45
CA ARG A 10 17.18 5.13 -8.19
C ARG A 10 16.75 3.86 -7.45
N ILE A 11 16.94 3.81 -6.13
CA ILE A 11 16.49 2.67 -5.30
C ILE A 11 14.97 2.50 -5.40
N CYS A 12 14.20 3.59 -5.34
CA CYS A 12 12.75 3.54 -5.50
C CYS A 12 12.30 3.04 -6.88
N TYR A 13 13.00 3.40 -7.96
CA TYR A 13 12.68 2.86 -9.28
C TYR A 13 13.02 1.39 -9.42
N ILE A 14 14.14 0.94 -8.83
CA ILE A 14 14.50 -0.48 -8.82
C ILE A 14 13.48 -1.29 -8.02
N SER A 15 13.06 -0.83 -6.83
CA SER A 15 12.04 -1.52 -6.05
C SER A 15 10.70 -1.57 -6.78
N LEU A 16 10.31 -0.48 -7.45
CA LEU A 16 9.12 -0.43 -8.28
C LEU A 16 9.18 -1.45 -9.44
N ALA A 17 10.32 -1.60 -10.11
CA ALA A 17 10.50 -2.60 -11.16
C ALA A 17 10.32 -4.03 -10.63
N VAL A 18 10.89 -4.33 -9.46
CA VAL A 18 10.77 -5.66 -8.81
C VAL A 18 9.32 -5.95 -8.44
N ILE A 19 8.63 -4.98 -7.82
CA ILE A 19 7.22 -5.14 -7.43
C ILE A 19 6.34 -5.35 -8.66
N LEU A 20 6.50 -4.52 -9.71
CA LEU A 20 5.72 -4.66 -10.94
C LEU A 20 5.99 -5.97 -11.67
N SER A 21 7.25 -6.44 -11.68
CA SER A 21 7.58 -7.75 -12.23
C SER A 21 6.87 -8.87 -11.46
N TYR A 22 6.87 -8.80 -10.13
CA TYR A 22 6.20 -9.80 -9.29
C TYR A 22 4.68 -9.79 -9.50
N VAL A 23 4.06 -8.61 -9.53
CA VAL A 23 2.61 -8.46 -9.80
C VAL A 23 2.26 -8.96 -11.20
N SER A 24 3.10 -8.67 -12.20
CA SER A 24 2.88 -9.14 -13.57
C SER A 24 2.95 -10.66 -13.66
N PHE A 25 3.92 -11.29 -12.97
CA PHE A 25 4.04 -12.74 -12.89
C PHE A 25 2.78 -13.40 -12.30
N GLN A 26 2.27 -12.87 -11.19
CA GLN A 26 1.06 -13.38 -10.54
C GLN A 26 -0.18 -13.21 -11.41
N THR A 27 -0.29 -12.07 -12.10
CA THR A 27 -1.42 -11.76 -12.98
C THR A 27 -1.44 -12.72 -14.17
N ILE A 28 -0.30 -12.92 -14.83
CA ILE A 28 -0.18 -13.82 -15.99
C ILE A 28 -0.43 -15.27 -15.58
N TYR A 29 0.06 -15.69 -14.42
CA TYR A 29 -0.20 -17.02 -13.88
C TYR A 29 -1.70 -17.26 -13.61
N THR A 30 -2.37 -16.29 -12.99
CA THR A 30 -3.81 -16.36 -12.68
C THR A 30 -4.67 -16.40 -13.95
N VAL A 31 -4.33 -15.57 -14.94
CA VAL A 31 -5.00 -15.57 -16.26
C VAL A 31 -4.73 -16.88 -17.01
N GLY A 32 -3.52 -17.43 -16.89
CA GLY A 32 -3.16 -18.72 -17.48
C GLY A 32 -3.94 -19.90 -16.90
N LEU A 33 -4.20 -19.88 -15.59
CA LEU A 33 -5.07 -20.85 -14.91
C LEU A 33 -6.51 -20.76 -15.43
N GLN A 34 -7.05 -19.55 -15.49
CA GLN A 34 -8.44 -19.33 -15.90
C GLN A 34 -8.70 -19.75 -17.37
N ASN A 35 -7.71 -19.57 -18.25
CA ASN A 35 -7.85 -19.87 -19.68
C ASN A 35 -7.38 -21.28 -20.06
N GLY A 36 -6.93 -22.10 -19.11
CA GLY A 36 -6.39 -23.46 -19.37
C GLY A 36 -5.08 -23.48 -20.16
N TRP A 37 -4.36 -22.35 -20.22
CA TRP A 37 -3.12 -22.21 -21.00
C TRP A 37 -1.94 -22.94 -20.34
N LEU A 38 -2.01 -23.12 -19.02
CA LEU A 38 -1.02 -23.87 -18.26
C LEU A 38 -0.94 -25.33 -18.72
N GLU A 39 -2.08 -26.00 -18.86
CA GLU A 39 -2.12 -27.40 -19.30
C GLU A 39 -1.76 -27.56 -20.77
N ARG A 40 -2.11 -26.57 -21.60
CA ARG A 40 -1.87 -26.61 -23.05
C ARG A 40 -0.43 -26.31 -23.46
N TYR A 41 0.27 -25.48 -22.68
CA TYR A 41 1.63 -25.01 -22.99
C TYR A 41 2.59 -25.23 -21.82
N ASP A 42 2.42 -26.32 -21.08
CA ASP A 42 3.12 -26.61 -19.81
C ASP A 42 4.64 -26.42 -19.91
N GLU A 43 5.27 -26.84 -21.01
CA GLU A 43 6.71 -26.70 -21.21
C GLU A 43 7.19 -25.25 -21.43
N TRP A 44 6.42 -24.42 -22.14
CA TRP A 44 6.85 -23.07 -22.55
C TRP A 44 6.25 -21.96 -21.68
N PHE A 45 5.11 -22.23 -21.04
CA PHE A 45 4.39 -21.28 -20.20
C PHE A 45 5.24 -20.70 -19.05
N PRO A 46 5.99 -21.49 -18.25
CA PRO A 46 6.79 -20.92 -17.16
C PRO A 46 7.92 -20.01 -17.66
N LEU A 47 8.54 -20.34 -18.80
CA LEU A 47 9.57 -19.51 -19.41
C LEU A 47 9.00 -18.18 -19.91
N VAL A 48 7.90 -18.23 -20.67
CA VAL A 48 7.23 -17.04 -21.20
C VAL A 48 6.72 -16.16 -20.07
N ASN A 49 6.14 -16.73 -19.01
CA ASN A 49 5.65 -15.98 -17.85
C ASN A 49 6.79 -15.21 -17.14
N ASN A 50 7.91 -15.88 -16.86
CA ASN A 50 9.06 -15.23 -16.21
C ASN A 50 9.65 -14.09 -17.05
N ILE A 51 9.85 -14.32 -18.35
CA ILE A 51 10.44 -13.32 -19.24
C ILE A 51 9.49 -12.13 -19.45
N SER A 52 8.22 -12.39 -19.72
CA SER A 52 7.22 -11.34 -19.94
C SER A 52 7.01 -10.49 -18.68
N ALA A 53 7.01 -11.09 -17.49
CA ALA A 53 6.92 -10.36 -16.23
C ALA A 53 8.09 -9.38 -16.04
N ILE A 54 9.32 -9.80 -16.32
CA ILE A 54 10.51 -8.95 -16.20
C ILE A 54 10.47 -7.83 -17.23
N ILE A 55 10.12 -8.14 -18.49
CA ILE A 55 10.03 -7.15 -19.56
C ILE A 55 8.96 -6.11 -19.24
N LEU A 56 7.76 -6.53 -18.86
CA LEU A 56 6.68 -5.60 -18.50
C LEU A 56 7.05 -4.72 -17.31
N GLY A 57 7.64 -5.29 -16.26
CA GLY A 57 8.12 -4.54 -15.10
C GLY A 57 9.17 -3.50 -15.47
N PHE A 58 10.14 -3.87 -16.30
CA PHE A 58 11.20 -2.98 -16.75
C PHE A 58 10.69 -1.89 -17.70
N SER A 59 9.87 -2.25 -18.69
CA SER A 59 9.28 -1.32 -19.67
C SER A 59 8.43 -0.24 -18.99
N VAL A 60 7.58 -0.63 -18.03
CA VAL A 60 6.75 0.32 -17.27
C VAL A 60 7.63 1.24 -16.42
N THR A 61 8.64 0.69 -15.75
CA THR A 61 9.57 1.49 -14.93
C THR A 61 10.38 2.48 -15.77
N PHE A 62 10.86 2.05 -16.94
CA PHE A 62 11.57 2.90 -17.88
C PHE A 62 10.68 4.03 -18.39
N TRP A 63 9.42 3.73 -18.71
CA TRP A 63 8.46 4.74 -19.15
C TRP A 63 8.18 5.79 -18.07
N VAL A 64 7.99 5.37 -16.81
CA VAL A 64 7.76 6.27 -15.68
C VAL A 64 8.98 7.15 -15.41
N SER A 65 10.19 6.56 -15.48
CA SER A 65 11.45 7.26 -15.26
C SER A 65 11.94 8.07 -16.46
N SER A 66 11.26 8.08 -17.60
CA SER A 66 11.70 8.89 -18.75
C SER A 66 11.30 10.37 -18.65
N LYS A 67 10.25 10.69 -17.87
CA LYS A 67 9.70 12.06 -17.81
C LYS A 67 10.45 12.93 -16.78
N PRO A 68 11.08 14.05 -17.20
CA PRO A 68 11.87 14.89 -16.28
C PRO A 68 11.03 15.59 -15.21
N SER A 69 9.80 16.03 -15.54
CA SER A 69 8.90 16.67 -14.58
C SER A 69 8.53 15.75 -13.41
N ARG A 70 8.33 14.45 -13.69
CA ARG A 70 8.05 13.45 -12.65
C ARG A 70 9.26 13.23 -11.74
N LYS A 71 10.47 13.16 -12.29
CA LYS A 71 11.70 13.02 -11.50
C LYS A 71 11.87 14.15 -10.51
N GLU A 72 11.60 15.38 -10.93
CA GLU A 72 11.70 16.54 -10.05
C GLU A 72 10.68 16.47 -8.91
N TYR A 73 9.42 16.13 -9.23
CA TYR A 73 8.40 15.91 -8.21
C TYR A 73 8.80 14.84 -7.18
N HIS A 74 9.34 13.70 -7.64
CA HIS A 74 9.79 12.65 -6.72
C HIS A 74 10.98 13.09 -5.86
N ARG A 75 11.90 13.91 -6.39
CA ARG A 75 12.99 14.50 -5.60
C ARG A 75 12.47 15.43 -4.53
N SER A 76 11.54 16.33 -4.87
CA SER A 76 10.90 17.22 -3.89
C SER A 76 10.18 16.44 -2.79
N ALA A 77 9.48 15.35 -3.14
CA ALA A 77 8.82 14.48 -2.16
C ALA A 77 9.82 13.82 -1.19
N ILE A 78 10.97 13.34 -1.68
CA ILE A 78 12.04 12.78 -0.82
C ILE A 78 12.58 13.85 0.13
N ALA A 79 12.79 15.07 -0.37
CA ALA A 79 13.24 16.19 0.45
C ALA A 79 12.23 16.53 1.57
N GLU A 80 10.94 16.44 1.29
CA GLU A 80 9.89 16.69 2.29
C GLU A 80 9.79 15.56 3.32
N VAL A 81 9.87 14.30 2.89
CA VAL A 81 9.83 13.13 3.78
C VAL A 81 10.99 13.15 4.78
N ARG A 82 12.15 13.70 4.41
CA ARG A 82 13.27 13.89 5.36
C ARG A 82 12.98 14.88 6.48
N LYS A 83 12.04 15.81 6.29
CA LYS A 83 11.60 16.75 7.34
C LYS A 83 10.62 16.10 8.31
N VAL A 84 10.00 14.98 7.93
CA VAL A 84 9.08 14.25 8.78
C VAL A 84 9.85 13.59 9.92
N LYS A 85 9.52 13.98 11.15
CA LYS A 85 10.00 13.28 12.34
C LYS A 85 9.22 11.97 12.48
N TRP A 86 9.88 10.85 12.24
CA TRP A 86 9.29 9.54 12.48
C TRP A 86 9.11 9.33 13.99
N PRO A 87 7.91 8.96 14.46
CA PRO A 87 7.63 8.78 15.88
C PRO A 87 8.45 7.62 16.44
N THR A 88 8.91 7.76 17.67
CA THR A 88 9.55 6.64 18.38
C THR A 88 8.48 5.67 18.88
N ILE A 89 8.81 4.38 19.04
CA ILE A 89 7.88 3.37 19.58
C ILE A 89 7.16 3.83 20.86
N PRO A 90 7.83 4.43 21.87
CA PRO A 90 7.12 4.92 23.06
C PRO A 90 6.14 6.07 22.75
N ASP A 91 6.45 6.95 21.81
CA ASP A 91 5.55 8.05 21.42
C ASP A 91 4.30 7.50 20.71
N THR A 92 4.48 6.52 19.82
CA THR A 92 3.37 5.84 19.15
C THR A 92 2.43 5.17 20.17
N LYS A 93 2.97 4.48 21.18
CA LYS A 93 2.16 3.84 22.23
C LYS A 93 1.38 4.84 23.08
N LYS A 94 1.95 6.01 23.36
CA LYS A 94 1.25 7.08 24.09
C LYS A 94 0.09 7.62 23.26
N MET A 95 0.33 7.89 21.98
CA MET A 95 -0.72 8.40 21.08
C MET A 95 -1.87 7.40 20.92
N THR A 96 -1.58 6.11 20.72
CA THR A 96 -2.63 5.09 20.59
C THR A 96 -3.40 4.89 21.90
N LEU A 97 -2.72 4.93 23.05
CA LEU A 97 -3.39 4.84 24.36
C LEU A 97 -4.37 5.99 24.55
N ILE A 98 -3.99 7.22 24.19
CA ILE A 98 -4.89 8.39 24.24
C ILE A 98 -6.13 8.14 23.39
N VAL A 99 -5.96 7.66 22.15
CA VAL A 99 -7.09 7.36 21.26
C VAL A 99 -8.00 6.29 21.87
N VAL A 100 -7.44 5.21 22.43
CA VAL A 100 -8.22 4.16 23.10
C VAL A 100 -9.04 4.71 24.26
N VAL A 101 -8.45 5.58 25.08
CA VAL A 101 -9.15 6.22 26.21
C VAL A 101 -10.28 7.12 25.72
N VAL A 102 -10.03 7.94 24.71
CA VAL A 102 -11.05 8.83 24.14
C VAL A 102 -12.21 8.02 23.54
N VAL A 103 -11.91 6.98 22.77
CA VAL A 103 -12.94 6.09 22.19
C VAL A 103 -13.73 5.36 23.28
N ALA A 104 -13.09 4.94 24.37
CA ALA A 104 -13.78 4.31 25.50
C ALA A 104 -14.75 5.27 26.20
N ILE A 105 -14.38 6.55 26.35
CA ILE A 105 -15.29 7.56 26.92
C ILE A 105 -16.51 7.75 26.00
N PHE A 106 -16.30 7.88 24.70
CA PHE A 106 -17.40 8.00 23.74
C PHE A 106 -18.30 6.76 23.72
N SER A 107 -17.73 5.55 23.85
CA SER A 107 -18.54 4.32 23.88
C SER A 107 -19.44 4.27 25.12
N VAL A 108 -18.94 4.71 26.28
CA VAL A 108 -19.73 4.79 27.51
C VAL A 108 -20.86 5.81 27.36
N ILE A 109 -20.57 6.99 26.81
CA ILE A 109 -21.59 8.01 26.57
C ILE A 109 -22.69 7.46 25.65
N LEU A 110 -22.30 6.89 24.50
CA LEU A 110 -23.25 6.31 23.55
C LEU A 110 -24.09 5.19 24.20
N ALA A 111 -23.47 4.30 24.97
CA ALA A 111 -24.19 3.26 25.68
C ALA A 111 -25.25 3.82 26.65
N VAL A 112 -24.96 4.92 27.34
CA VAL A 112 -25.94 5.58 28.21
C VAL A 112 -27.10 6.16 27.38
N PHE A 113 -26.81 6.82 26.27
CA PHE A 113 -27.85 7.34 25.37
C PHE A 113 -28.72 6.23 24.79
N ASP A 114 -28.12 5.11 24.38
CA ASP A 114 -28.84 3.95 23.86
C ASP A 114 -29.80 3.37 24.91
N LEU A 115 -29.38 3.28 26.17
CA LEU A 115 -30.22 2.82 27.27
C LEU A 115 -31.39 3.78 27.55
N VAL A 116 -31.12 5.08 27.58
CA VAL A 116 -32.16 6.11 27.78
C VAL A 116 -33.19 6.03 26.66
N TRP A 117 -32.74 5.94 25.41
CA TRP A 117 -33.62 5.86 24.25
C TRP A 117 -34.42 4.57 24.23
N THR A 118 -33.80 3.43 24.56
CA THR A 118 -34.50 2.14 24.67
C THR A 118 -35.62 2.20 25.70
N LYS A 119 -35.37 2.81 26.87
CA LYS A 119 -36.40 2.99 27.92
C LYS A 119 -37.49 3.96 27.48
N ALA A 120 -37.13 5.05 26.82
CA ALA A 120 -38.09 6.03 26.31
C ALA A 120 -39.02 5.42 25.24
N LEU A 121 -38.46 4.66 24.29
CA LEU A 121 -39.23 3.98 23.25
C LEU A 121 -40.12 2.87 23.82
N GLN A 122 -39.61 2.07 24.77
CA GLN A 122 -40.40 1.02 25.43
C GLN A 122 -41.56 1.57 26.27
N SER A 123 -41.48 2.84 26.70
CA SER A 123 -42.61 3.50 27.37
C SER A 123 -43.68 4.00 26.39
N ILE A 124 -43.34 4.15 25.10
CA ILE A 124 -44.23 4.73 24.07
C ILE A 124 -44.87 3.62 23.21
N LEU A 125 -44.12 2.59 22.83
CA LEU A 125 -44.70 1.37 22.25
C LEU A 125 -45.08 0.41 23.39
N PRO A 126 -46.33 -0.09 23.44
CA PRO A 126 -46.76 -1.06 24.45
C PRO A 126 -45.96 -2.37 24.36
#